data_AF-A0A7C5GQU9-F1
#
_entry.id   AF-A0A7C5GQU9-F1
#
_cell.length_a   1.000
_cell.length_b   1.000
_cell.length_c   1.000
_cell.angle_alpha   90.00
_cell.angle_beta   90.00
_cell.angle_gamma   90.00
#
_symmetry.space_group_name_H-M   'P 1'
#
loop_
_entity.id
_entity.type
_entity.pdbx_description
1 polymer ?
#
loop_
_entity_poly.entity_id
_entity_poly.type
_entity_poly.pdbx_seq_one_letter_code
_entity_poly.pdbx_strand_id
1 'polypeptide(L)'
;MSEKEHPVPTEINLHRKSRLLEVSFSDGSRFRFPCEFLRVHSRAAEEVTRDKPVVGKENVNIDRIEPQGNYAIRIVFDDGHDTTAFSWETLYDLGLNQEKYWQEYLEKVKAAGYRRESDEPGPAASDEMTLKVLYFNYLVNKLGRQEETVKLPRKLAPDVESFLKVLARRKLDRGYLLAPETVRVTVNRQFAEPFTKLEDGDEVGIVPNSPTPPPPPRD
;
A
#
# COMPACT_ATOMS: atom_id res chain seq x y z
N MET A 1 -9.36 18.47 -35.93
CA MET A 1 -8.53 18.48 -34.72
C MET A 1 -8.90 17.22 -33.96
N SER A 2 -8.01 16.24 -33.86
CA SER A 2 -8.29 15.03 -33.09
C SER A 2 -8.15 15.40 -31.63
N GLU A 3 -9.26 15.50 -30.89
CA GLU A 3 -9.22 15.45 -29.43
C GLU A 3 -8.51 14.13 -29.09
N LYS A 4 -7.36 14.22 -28.41
CA LYS A 4 -6.76 13.02 -27.83
C LYS A 4 -7.69 12.64 -26.67
N GLU A 5 -8.48 11.59 -26.85
CA GLU A 5 -9.15 10.95 -25.72
C GLU A 5 -8.08 10.51 -24.73
N HIS A 6 -7.96 11.22 -23.62
CA HIS A 6 -7.13 10.80 -22.51
C HIS A 6 -7.86 9.66 -21.79
N PRO A 7 -7.16 8.57 -21.42
CA PRO A 7 -7.77 7.51 -20.64
C PRO A 7 -8.43 8.10 -19.40
N VAL A 8 -9.65 7.65 -19.10
CA VAL A 8 -10.41 8.06 -17.92
C VAL A 8 -10.34 6.99 -16.85
N PRO A 9 -10.38 7.35 -15.55
CA PRO A 9 -10.34 6.35 -14.50
C PRO A 9 -11.61 5.51 -14.52
N THR A 10 -11.44 4.21 -14.35
CA THR A 10 -12.51 3.22 -14.20
C THR A 10 -12.67 2.80 -12.75
N GLU A 11 -11.59 2.81 -11.97
CA GLU A 11 -11.57 2.47 -10.55
C GLU A 11 -10.56 3.33 -9.79
N ILE A 12 -10.92 3.73 -8.56
CA ILE A 12 -10.04 4.46 -7.64
C ILE A 12 -10.13 3.78 -6.27
N ASN A 13 -9.01 3.22 -5.79
CA ASN A 13 -8.93 2.49 -4.53
C ASN A 13 -7.86 3.10 -3.62
N LEU A 14 -8.23 3.45 -2.39
CA LEU A 14 -7.30 3.97 -1.38
C LEU A 14 -6.89 2.86 -0.40
N HIS A 15 -5.63 2.43 -0.49
CA HIS A 15 -5.02 1.45 0.40
C HIS A 15 -4.36 2.17 1.59
N ARG A 16 -5.17 2.60 2.56
CA ARG A 16 -4.73 3.46 3.67
C ARG A 16 -3.54 2.91 4.46
N LYS A 17 -3.56 1.61 4.80
CA LYS A 17 -2.44 1.00 5.53
C LYS A 17 -1.14 1.05 4.73
N SER A 18 -1.23 0.74 3.43
CA SER A 18 -0.09 0.77 2.52
C SER A 18 0.32 2.19 2.10
N ARG A 19 -0.46 3.22 2.45
CA ARG A 19 -0.31 4.61 2.00
C ARG A 19 -0.23 4.70 0.46
N LEU A 20 -1.10 3.98 -0.24
CA LEU A 20 -1.15 3.95 -1.71
C LEU A 20 -2.53 4.33 -2.22
N LEU A 21 -2.59 5.20 -3.22
CA LEU A 21 -3.75 5.41 -4.07
C LEU A 21 -3.56 4.60 -5.35
N GLU A 22 -4.48 3.72 -5.67
CA GLU A 22 -4.48 2.97 -6.91
C GLU A 22 -5.56 3.49 -7.85
N VAL A 23 -5.21 3.71 -9.11
CA VAL A 23 -6.12 4.19 -10.15
C VAL A 23 -5.99 3.30 -11.38
N SER A 24 -7.11 2.73 -11.82
CA SER A 24 -7.23 1.99 -13.07
C SER A 24 -7.85 2.89 -14.14
N PHE A 25 -7.35 2.82 -15.37
CA PHE A 25 -7.79 3.65 -16.49
C PHE A 25 -8.44 2.82 -17.60
N SER A 26 -9.21 3.49 -18.47
CA SER A 26 -10.02 2.87 -19.53
C SER A 26 -9.22 2.17 -20.63
N ASP A 27 -7.92 2.47 -20.75
CA ASP A 27 -6.98 1.81 -21.65
C ASP A 27 -6.37 0.53 -21.05
N GLY A 28 -6.74 0.18 -19.82
CA GLY A 28 -6.19 -0.95 -19.07
C GLY A 28 -4.94 -0.61 -18.25
N SER A 29 -4.44 0.63 -18.31
CA SER A 29 -3.34 1.08 -17.46
C SER A 29 -3.77 1.13 -15.99
N ARG A 30 -2.87 0.73 -15.09
CA ARG A 30 -3.10 0.76 -13.65
C ARG A 30 -1.88 1.32 -12.94
N PHE A 31 -2.09 2.38 -12.17
CA PHE A 31 -1.03 3.07 -11.46
C PHE A 31 -1.27 3.01 -9.96
N ARG A 32 -0.19 2.84 -9.19
CA ARG A 32 -0.17 2.93 -7.73
C ARG A 32 0.69 4.11 -7.33
N PHE A 33 0.10 5.06 -6.64
CA PHE A 33 0.75 6.29 -6.20
C PHE A 33 0.97 6.25 -4.69
N PRO A 34 2.22 6.30 -4.21
CA PRO A 34 2.49 6.59 -2.81
C PRO A 34 1.81 7.90 -2.39
N CYS A 35 1.22 7.95 -1.19
CA CYS A 35 0.59 9.17 -0.67
C CYS A 35 1.61 10.32 -0.59
N GLU A 36 2.85 10.01 -0.19
CA GLU A 36 3.98 10.96 -0.21
C GLU A 36 4.19 11.52 -1.62
N PHE A 37 4.23 10.66 -2.64
CA PHE A 37 4.43 11.07 -4.03
C PHE A 37 3.35 12.07 -4.46
N LEU A 38 2.07 11.74 -4.26
CA LEU A 38 1.00 12.68 -4.57
C LEU A 38 1.15 13.99 -3.79
N ARG A 39 1.47 13.93 -2.50
CA ARG A 39 1.59 15.09 -1.63
C ARG A 39 2.75 16.02 -2.00
N VAL A 40 3.90 15.50 -2.42
CA VAL A 40 5.05 16.35 -2.81
C VAL A 40 4.86 16.94 -4.20
N HIS A 41 4.03 16.31 -5.04
CA HIS A 41 3.61 16.81 -6.35
C HIS A 41 2.32 17.65 -6.29
N SER A 42 1.69 17.80 -5.12
CA SER A 42 0.44 18.54 -4.91
C SER A 42 0.62 20.07 -4.79
N ARG A 43 1.62 20.64 -5.45
CA ARG A 43 2.06 22.03 -5.21
C ARG A 43 0.97 23.03 -5.61
N ALA A 44 0.59 23.91 -4.68
CA ALA A 44 -0.28 25.04 -5.00
C ALA A 44 0.44 26.04 -5.93
N ALA A 45 -0.31 26.88 -6.66
CA ALA A 45 0.24 27.87 -7.58
C ALA A 45 1.28 28.80 -6.92
N GLU A 46 1.10 29.10 -5.63
CA GLU A 46 2.00 29.92 -4.81
C GLU A 46 3.30 29.18 -4.45
N GLU A 47 3.27 27.85 -4.34
CA GLU A 47 4.43 27.03 -4.02
C GLU A 47 5.34 26.82 -5.22
N VAL A 48 4.85 26.94 -6.47
CA VAL A 48 5.68 26.90 -7.70
C VAL A 48 6.76 28.00 -7.69
N THR A 49 6.49 29.13 -7.02
CA THR A 49 7.39 30.29 -6.98
C THR A 49 8.60 30.14 -6.06
N ARG A 50 8.59 29.16 -5.15
CA ARG A 50 9.73 28.84 -4.29
C ARG A 50 10.41 27.61 -4.85
N ASP A 51 11.66 27.72 -5.30
CA ASP A 51 12.44 26.57 -5.81
C ASP A 51 12.92 25.63 -4.67
N LYS A 52 12.04 25.36 -3.70
CA LYS A 52 12.28 24.47 -2.56
C LYS A 52 11.34 23.27 -2.65
N PRO A 53 11.84 22.04 -2.43
CA PRO A 53 11.00 20.85 -2.39
C PRO A 53 10.11 20.84 -1.13
N VAL A 54 8.94 20.21 -1.23
CA VAL A 54 8.09 19.86 -0.08
C VAL A 54 8.71 18.65 0.61
N VAL A 55 9.03 18.75 1.91
CA VAL A 55 9.72 17.70 2.67
C VAL A 55 8.95 17.33 3.95
N GLY A 56 9.29 16.23 4.62
CA GLY A 56 8.63 15.80 5.86
C GLY A 56 7.26 15.17 5.64
N LYS A 57 7.07 14.50 4.50
CA LYS A 57 5.79 13.90 4.07
C LYS A 57 5.86 12.39 3.88
N GLU A 58 6.94 11.75 4.33
CA GLU A 58 7.19 10.31 4.27
C GLU A 58 6.06 9.50 4.91
N ASN A 59 5.45 10.05 5.97
CA ASN A 59 4.37 9.44 6.74
C ASN A 59 2.99 10.05 6.45
N VAL A 60 2.81 10.78 5.35
CA VAL A 60 1.49 11.34 4.99
C VAL A 60 0.53 10.24 4.53
N ASN A 61 -0.76 10.42 4.77
CA ASN A 61 -1.84 9.58 4.25
C ASN A 61 -2.95 10.45 3.63
N ILE A 62 -3.90 9.79 2.99
CA ILE A 62 -5.10 10.44 2.46
C ILE A 62 -6.24 10.22 3.46
N ASP A 63 -6.81 11.32 3.96
CA ASP A 63 -7.98 11.30 4.84
C ASP A 63 -9.25 11.03 4.03
N ARG A 64 -9.43 11.71 2.89
CA ARG A 64 -10.59 11.49 2.01
C ARG A 64 -10.32 11.94 0.58
N ILE A 65 -11.14 11.43 -0.33
CA ILE A 65 -11.12 11.75 -1.76
C ILE A 65 -12.51 12.24 -2.14
N GLU A 66 -12.58 13.40 -2.78
CA GLU A 66 -13.82 14.05 -3.17
C GLU A 66 -13.87 14.17 -4.71
N PRO A 67 -14.90 13.66 -5.39
CA PRO A 67 -15.01 13.81 -6.83
C PRO A 67 -15.18 15.28 -7.22
N GLN A 68 -14.52 15.72 -8.30
CA GLN A 68 -14.64 17.07 -8.85
C GLN A 68 -15.20 16.95 -10.27
N GLY A 69 -16.52 16.88 -10.36
CA GLY A 69 -17.21 16.60 -11.62
C GLY A 69 -16.75 15.27 -12.24
N ASN A 70 -16.57 15.26 -13.56
CA ASN A 70 -16.18 14.06 -14.32
C ASN A 70 -14.73 14.10 -14.81
N TYR A 71 -13.89 15.00 -14.30
CA TYR A 71 -12.55 15.25 -14.85
C TYR A 71 -11.41 15.23 -13.83
N ALA A 72 -11.73 15.17 -12.52
CA ALA A 72 -10.74 15.27 -11.46
C ALA A 72 -11.22 14.64 -10.13
N ILE A 73 -10.27 14.41 -9.23
CA ILE A 73 -10.50 14.22 -7.80
C ILE A 73 -9.81 15.31 -6.99
N ARG A 74 -10.41 15.70 -5.88
CA ARG A 74 -9.76 16.44 -4.81
C ARG A 74 -9.28 15.45 -3.76
N ILE A 75 -8.02 15.57 -3.35
CA ILE A 75 -7.43 14.74 -2.30
C ILE A 75 -7.25 15.60 -1.05
N VAL A 76 -7.73 15.09 0.08
CA VAL A 76 -7.50 15.70 1.39
C VAL A 76 -6.53 14.81 2.17
N PHE A 77 -5.37 15.36 2.49
CA PHE A 77 -4.31 14.66 3.21
C PHE A 77 -4.46 14.84 4.73
N ASP A 78 -3.93 13.87 5.48
CA ASP A 78 -3.97 13.87 6.94
C ASP A 78 -2.99 14.87 7.60
N ASP A 79 -2.09 15.47 6.81
CA ASP A 79 -1.20 16.56 7.24
C ASP A 79 -1.89 17.95 7.19
N GLY A 80 -3.20 17.98 6.94
CA GLY A 80 -4.02 19.19 6.84
C GLY A 80 -4.00 19.85 5.47
N HIS A 81 -3.30 19.30 4.47
CA HIS A 81 -3.33 19.82 3.11
C HIS A 81 -4.60 19.35 2.38
N ASP A 82 -5.46 20.29 1.99
CA ASP A 82 -6.76 19.97 1.39
C ASP A 82 -7.02 20.69 0.06
N THR A 83 -6.07 21.47 -0.47
CA THR A 83 -6.33 22.35 -1.63
C THR A 83 -6.12 21.66 -2.98
N THR A 84 -5.73 20.40 -3.02
CA THR A 84 -5.27 19.76 -4.26
C THR A 84 -6.38 19.07 -5.03
N ALA A 85 -6.62 19.53 -6.25
CA ALA A 85 -7.34 18.78 -7.27
C ALA A 85 -6.35 18.18 -8.27
N PHE A 86 -6.50 16.88 -8.56
CA PHE A 86 -5.78 16.16 -9.60
C PHE A 86 -6.74 15.83 -10.74
N SER A 87 -6.47 16.35 -11.94
CA SER A 87 -7.21 15.92 -13.13
C SER A 87 -6.83 14.49 -13.53
N TRP A 88 -7.66 13.84 -14.33
CA TRP A 88 -7.35 12.53 -14.91
C TRP A 88 -6.08 12.55 -15.74
N GLU A 89 -5.86 13.61 -16.51
CA GLU A 89 -4.64 13.82 -17.28
C GLU A 89 -3.41 13.91 -16.37
N THR A 90 -3.49 14.68 -15.27
CA THR A 90 -2.39 14.79 -14.32
C THR A 90 -2.10 13.47 -13.64
N LEU A 91 -3.12 12.72 -13.19
CA LEU A 91 -2.90 11.39 -12.61
C LEU A 91 -2.28 10.42 -13.61
N TYR A 92 -2.72 10.47 -14.87
CA TYR A 92 -2.19 9.60 -15.92
C TYR A 92 -0.72 9.93 -16.23
N ASP A 93 -0.38 11.21 -16.35
CA ASP A 93 1.00 11.69 -16.54
C ASP A 93 1.91 11.32 -15.36
N LEU A 94 1.46 11.59 -14.13
CA LEU A 94 2.13 11.17 -12.90
C LEU A 94 2.34 9.66 -12.86
N GLY A 95 1.41 8.87 -13.41
CA GLY A 95 1.48 7.42 -13.48
C GLY A 95 2.57 6.95 -14.44
N LEU A 96 2.59 7.50 -15.64
CA LEU A 96 3.59 7.19 -16.67
C LEU A 96 5.01 7.62 -16.28
N ASN A 97 5.13 8.78 -15.64
CA ASN A 97 6.41 9.42 -15.34
C ASN A 97 6.83 9.26 -13.87
N GLN A 98 6.18 8.38 -13.10
CA GLN A 98 6.34 8.29 -11.64
C GLN A 98 7.81 8.17 -11.22
N GLU A 99 8.56 7.24 -11.81
CA GLU A 99 9.97 7.01 -11.46
C GLU A 99 10.83 8.24 -11.75
N LYS A 100 10.66 8.84 -12.93
CA LYS A 100 11.37 10.06 -13.33
C LYS A 100 11.10 11.21 -12.36
N TYR A 101 9.83 11.52 -12.12
CA TYR A 101 9.43 12.62 -11.23
C TYR A 101 9.87 12.39 -9.79
N TRP A 102 9.88 11.14 -9.36
CA TRP A 102 10.39 10.78 -8.05
C TRP A 102 11.89 11.03 -7.93
N GLN A 103 12.70 10.62 -8.91
CA GLN A 103 14.14 10.90 -8.92
C GLN A 103 14.42 12.41 -8.96
N GLU A 104 13.69 13.18 -9.77
CA GLU A 104 13.80 14.64 -9.80
C GLU A 104 13.48 15.29 -8.45
N TYR A 105 12.47 14.78 -7.74
CA TYR A 105 12.15 15.20 -6.39
C TYR A 105 13.29 14.89 -5.42
N LEU A 106 13.82 13.65 -5.40
CA LEU A 106 14.90 13.25 -4.51
C LEU A 106 16.18 14.09 -4.70
N GLU A 107 16.54 14.41 -5.94
CA GLU A 107 17.68 15.29 -6.22
C GLU A 107 17.46 16.71 -5.67
N LYS A 108 16.24 17.25 -5.76
CA LYS A 108 15.89 18.55 -5.14
C LYS A 108 15.97 18.50 -3.63
N VAL A 109 15.46 17.43 -3.02
CA VAL A 109 15.51 17.21 -1.56
C VAL A 109 16.96 17.19 -1.07
N LYS A 110 17.82 16.45 -1.77
CA LYS A 110 19.25 16.36 -1.50
C LYS A 110 19.95 17.71 -1.67
N ALA A 111 19.67 18.44 -2.74
CA ALA A 111 20.21 19.79 -2.97
C ALA A 111 19.77 20.79 -1.89
N ALA A 112 18.58 20.61 -1.32
CA ALA A 112 18.07 21.41 -0.21
C ALA A 112 18.66 21.00 1.17
N GLY A 113 19.49 19.95 1.23
CA GLY A 113 20.12 19.46 2.45
C GLY A 113 19.16 18.79 3.43
N TYR A 114 17.95 18.45 3.00
CA TYR A 114 17.01 17.68 3.82
C TYR A 114 17.35 16.19 3.72
N ARG A 115 17.34 15.51 4.87
CA ARG A 115 17.50 14.05 4.95
C ARG A 115 16.14 13.45 5.28
N ARG A 116 15.70 12.49 4.48
CA ARG A 116 14.41 11.81 4.70
C ARG A 116 14.55 10.82 5.84
N GLU A 117 13.46 10.55 6.55
CA GLU A 117 13.44 9.54 7.62
C GLU A 117 13.80 8.15 7.09
N SER A 118 13.43 7.84 5.84
CA SER A 118 13.82 6.61 5.15
C SER A 118 15.32 6.53 4.81
N ASP A 119 16.02 7.66 4.81
CA ASP A 119 17.45 7.76 4.49
C ASP A 119 18.31 7.73 5.75
N GLU A 120 17.72 7.94 6.93
CA GLU A 120 18.38 7.62 8.18
C GLU A 120 18.44 6.10 8.33
N PRO A 121 19.61 5.52 8.64
CA PRO A 121 19.62 4.24 9.31
C PRO A 121 18.96 4.48 10.67
N GLY A 122 17.62 4.37 10.73
CA GLY A 122 16.95 4.14 12.00
C GLY A 122 17.66 2.99 12.73
N PRO A 123 17.51 2.85 14.06
CA PRO A 123 18.17 1.78 14.81
C PRO A 123 17.94 0.48 14.02
N ALA A 124 19.02 -0.08 13.46
CA ALA A 124 18.98 -0.98 12.31
C ALA A 124 17.76 -1.87 12.44
N ALA A 125 16.70 -1.55 11.69
CA ALA A 125 15.38 -2.08 11.99
C ALA A 125 15.56 -3.59 12.03
N SER A 126 15.26 -4.20 13.18
CA SER A 126 15.75 -5.54 13.49
C SER A 126 15.48 -6.43 12.29
N ASP A 127 16.51 -7.15 11.83
CA ASP A 127 16.37 -8.01 10.65
C ASP A 127 15.24 -9.03 10.87
N GLU A 128 14.88 -9.29 12.13
CA GLU A 128 13.71 -10.03 12.57
C GLU A 128 12.51 -9.13 12.92
N MET A 129 11.31 -9.64 12.67
CA MET A 129 10.05 -9.10 13.17
C MET A 129 9.24 -10.20 13.87
N THR A 130 8.39 -9.77 14.78
CA THR A 130 7.44 -10.58 15.54
C THR A 130 6.03 -10.17 15.15
N LEU A 131 5.25 -11.11 14.64
CA LEU A 131 3.84 -10.90 14.28
C LEU A 131 2.93 -11.70 15.21
N LYS A 132 1.81 -11.11 15.61
CA LYS A 132 0.73 -11.83 16.29
C LYS A 132 -0.27 -12.32 15.25
N VAL A 133 -0.35 -13.62 15.03
CA VAL A 133 -1.28 -14.20 14.04
C VAL A 133 -2.54 -14.66 14.74
N LEU A 134 -3.70 -14.29 14.20
CA LEU A 134 -5.02 -14.75 14.63
C LEU A 134 -5.66 -15.60 13.54
N TYR A 135 -6.23 -16.73 13.93
CA TYR A 135 -6.98 -17.63 13.06
C TYR A 135 -8.46 -17.57 13.37
N PHE A 136 -9.28 -17.60 12.33
CA PHE A 136 -10.73 -17.52 12.44
C PHE A 136 -11.44 -18.72 11.80
N ASN A 137 -12.66 -18.98 12.22
CA ASN A 137 -13.55 -20.02 11.67
C ASN A 137 -12.89 -21.42 11.69
N TYR A 138 -13.03 -22.18 10.60
CA TYR A 138 -12.51 -23.54 10.52
C TYR A 138 -10.98 -23.62 10.73
N LEU A 139 -10.23 -22.52 10.52
CA LEU A 139 -8.78 -22.51 10.71
C LEU A 139 -8.41 -22.78 12.16
N VAL A 140 -9.21 -22.32 13.13
CA VAL A 140 -8.96 -22.60 14.57
C VAL A 140 -8.93 -24.10 14.82
N ASN A 141 -9.94 -24.81 14.31
CA ASN A 141 -10.05 -26.25 14.49
C ASN A 141 -9.03 -27.01 13.65
N LYS A 142 -8.80 -26.60 12.40
CA LYS A 142 -7.87 -27.29 11.48
C LYS A 142 -6.41 -27.06 11.84
N LEU A 143 -6.04 -25.90 12.38
CA LEU A 143 -4.67 -25.59 12.81
C LEU A 143 -4.45 -25.86 14.30
N GLY A 144 -5.52 -26.11 15.06
CA GLY A 144 -5.47 -26.46 16.48
C GLY A 144 -5.06 -25.31 17.39
N ARG A 145 -5.17 -24.06 16.92
CA ARG A 145 -4.84 -22.85 17.69
C ARG A 145 -5.63 -21.66 17.14
N GLN A 146 -6.04 -20.77 18.03
CA GLN A 146 -6.71 -19.51 17.67
C GLN A 146 -5.71 -18.39 17.40
N GLU A 147 -4.55 -18.42 18.05
CA GLU A 147 -3.49 -17.44 17.84
C GLU A 147 -2.11 -18.06 17.97
N GLU A 148 -1.11 -17.40 17.39
CA GLU A 148 0.30 -17.69 17.65
C GLU A 148 1.19 -16.47 17.39
N THR A 149 2.38 -16.50 17.99
CA THR A 149 3.43 -15.53 17.70
C THR A 149 4.38 -16.10 16.66
N VAL A 150 4.57 -15.39 15.56
CA VAL A 150 5.48 -15.78 14.48
C VAL A 150 6.65 -14.84 14.44
N LYS A 151 7.86 -15.37 14.70
CA LYS A 151 9.12 -14.66 14.51
C LYS A 151 9.74 -15.05 13.17
N LEU A 152 10.18 -14.06 12.41
CA LEU A 152 10.79 -14.28 11.10
C LEU A 152 11.63 -13.07 10.66
N PRO A 153 12.64 -13.29 9.80
CA PRO A 153 13.32 -12.20 9.12
C PRO A 153 12.35 -11.37 8.25
N ARG A 154 12.43 -10.04 8.35
CA ARG A 154 11.62 -9.09 7.55
C ARG A 154 11.72 -9.35 6.05
N LYS A 155 12.93 -9.68 5.57
CA LYS A 155 13.20 -9.96 4.15
C LYS A 155 12.43 -11.16 3.60
N LEU A 156 12.00 -12.10 4.44
CA LEU A 156 11.21 -13.26 4.00
C LEU A 156 9.72 -12.96 3.86
N ALA A 157 9.24 -11.89 4.49
CA ALA A 157 7.83 -11.51 4.47
C ALA A 157 7.68 -9.98 4.47
N PRO A 158 8.12 -9.30 3.38
CA PRO A 158 7.97 -7.85 3.25
C PRO A 158 6.50 -7.39 3.19
N ASP A 159 5.59 -8.31 2.83
CA ASP A 159 4.17 -8.07 2.65
C ASP A 159 3.31 -9.28 3.07
N VAL A 160 1.99 -9.08 3.09
CA VAL A 160 0.98 -10.09 3.43
C VAL A 160 1.10 -11.36 2.57
N GLU A 161 1.32 -11.24 1.27
CA GLU A 161 1.40 -12.38 0.36
C GLU A 161 2.60 -13.27 0.67
N SER A 162 3.78 -12.64 0.80
CA SER A 162 5.03 -13.31 1.16
C SER A 162 4.91 -13.94 2.55
N PHE A 163 4.26 -13.26 3.49
CA PHE A 163 3.99 -13.80 4.81
C PHE A 163 3.12 -15.05 4.78
N LEU A 164 2.00 -15.04 4.04
CA LEU A 164 1.14 -16.22 3.90
C LEU A 164 1.91 -17.41 3.31
N LYS A 165 2.76 -17.17 2.30
CA LYS A 165 3.61 -18.23 1.71
C LYS A 165 4.59 -18.81 2.74
N VAL A 166 5.23 -17.96 3.54
CA VAL A 166 6.14 -18.40 4.62
C VAL A 166 5.38 -19.20 5.67
N LEU A 167 4.22 -18.70 6.11
CA LEU A 167 3.40 -19.33 7.12
C LEU A 167 2.87 -20.68 6.63
N ALA A 168 2.35 -20.76 5.41
CA ALA A 168 1.90 -21.99 4.77
C ALA A 168 3.00 -23.06 4.75
N ARG A 169 4.23 -22.70 4.36
CA ARG A 169 5.38 -23.62 4.40
C ARG A 169 5.67 -24.14 5.81
N ARG A 170 5.56 -23.29 6.84
CA ARG A 170 5.71 -23.70 8.25
C ARG A 170 4.59 -24.62 8.74
N LYS A 171 3.43 -24.65 8.07
CA LYS A 171 2.28 -25.51 8.41
C LYS A 171 2.24 -26.83 7.64
N LEU A 172 3.25 -27.13 6.82
CA LEU A 172 3.44 -28.43 6.14
C LEU A 172 2.15 -28.91 5.43
N ASP A 173 1.61 -30.06 5.84
CA ASP A 173 0.41 -30.72 5.30
C ASP A 173 -0.86 -29.85 5.40
N ARG A 174 -0.86 -28.84 6.27
CA ARG A 174 -1.99 -27.92 6.46
C ARG A 174 -1.78 -26.57 5.78
N GLY A 175 -0.65 -26.36 5.12
CA GLY A 175 -0.30 -25.09 4.47
C GLY A 175 -1.30 -24.64 3.40
N TYR A 176 -1.93 -25.59 2.71
CA TYR A 176 -2.93 -25.32 1.67
C TYR A 176 -4.17 -24.56 2.19
N LEU A 177 -4.45 -24.61 3.50
CA LEU A 177 -5.55 -23.87 4.13
C LEU A 177 -5.29 -22.35 4.19
N LEU A 178 -4.05 -21.93 3.94
CA LEU A 178 -3.59 -20.54 3.98
C LEU A 178 -3.29 -20.00 2.58
N ALA A 179 -3.70 -20.71 1.52
CA ALA A 179 -3.48 -20.26 0.16
C ALA A 179 -4.18 -18.91 -0.07
N PRO A 180 -3.53 -17.90 -0.70
CA PRO A 180 -4.04 -16.53 -0.80
C PRO A 180 -5.46 -16.40 -1.35
N GLU A 181 -5.88 -17.31 -2.22
CA GLU A 181 -7.22 -17.38 -2.81
C GLU A 181 -8.30 -17.87 -1.82
N THR A 182 -7.90 -18.60 -0.78
CA THR A 182 -8.81 -19.23 0.18
C THR A 182 -9.06 -18.37 1.42
N VAL A 183 -8.24 -17.35 1.65
CA VAL A 183 -8.29 -16.49 2.83
C VAL A 183 -8.30 -15.01 2.46
N ARG A 184 -8.78 -14.19 3.38
CA ARG A 184 -8.57 -12.75 3.44
C ARG A 184 -7.77 -12.45 4.70
N VAL A 185 -6.96 -11.41 4.62
CA VAL A 185 -6.09 -10.99 5.72
C VAL A 185 -6.54 -9.65 6.26
N THR A 186 -6.53 -9.52 7.57
CA THR A 186 -6.58 -8.23 8.25
C THR A 186 -5.22 -7.96 8.86
N VAL A 187 -4.73 -6.72 8.80
CA VAL A 187 -3.61 -6.29 9.63
C VAL A 187 -4.03 -5.13 10.50
N ASN A 188 -3.79 -5.24 11.81
CA ASN A 188 -4.29 -4.30 12.83
C ASN A 188 -5.80 -4.06 12.69
N ARG A 189 -6.54 -5.16 12.52
CA ARG A 189 -8.02 -5.21 12.42
C ARG A 189 -8.62 -4.53 11.19
N GLN A 190 -7.81 -4.16 10.20
CA GLN A 190 -8.27 -3.65 8.91
C GLN A 190 -7.95 -4.64 7.81
N PHE A 191 -8.85 -4.86 6.85
CA PHE A 191 -8.54 -5.71 5.70
C PHE A 191 -7.33 -5.14 4.94
N ALA A 192 -6.47 -6.06 4.52
CA ALA A 192 -5.20 -5.74 3.88
C ALA A 192 -5.08 -6.50 2.57
N GLU A 193 -4.52 -5.81 1.58
CA GLU A 193 -4.20 -6.37 0.29
C GLU A 193 -2.96 -7.28 0.36
N PRO A 194 -2.75 -8.18 -0.62
CA PRO A 194 -1.58 -9.06 -0.65
C PRO A 194 -0.25 -8.30 -0.59
N PHE A 195 -0.19 -7.08 -1.15
CA PHE A 195 1.01 -6.24 -1.16
C PHE A 195 1.15 -5.35 0.07
N THR A 196 0.23 -5.39 1.04
CA THR A 196 0.33 -4.57 2.24
C THR A 196 1.57 -4.96 3.03
N LYS A 197 2.43 -3.97 3.33
CA LYS A 197 3.64 -4.17 4.12
C LYS A 197 3.30 -4.58 5.56
N LEU A 198 4.14 -5.45 6.11
CA LEU A 198 4.05 -5.89 7.50
C LEU A 198 5.18 -5.29 8.33
N GLU A 199 4.84 -4.89 9.56
CA GLU A 199 5.77 -4.28 10.50
C GLU A 199 5.90 -5.12 11.77
N ASP A 200 6.98 -4.89 12.52
CA ASP A 200 7.16 -5.56 13.82
C ASP A 200 6.02 -5.19 14.77
N GLY A 201 5.44 -6.21 15.41
CA GLY A 201 4.30 -6.06 16.32
C GLY A 201 2.93 -6.09 15.65
N ASP A 202 2.84 -6.16 14.31
CA ASP A 202 1.55 -6.21 13.61
C ASP A 202 0.69 -7.43 14.04
N GLU A 203 -0.60 -7.19 14.22
CA GLU A 203 -1.61 -8.23 14.40
C GLU A 203 -2.17 -8.66 13.03
N VAL A 204 -1.90 -9.89 12.62
CA VAL A 204 -2.31 -10.45 11.32
C VAL A 204 -3.44 -11.47 11.52
N GLY A 205 -4.66 -11.06 11.21
CA GLY A 205 -5.83 -11.94 11.21
C GLY A 205 -6.00 -12.65 9.88
N ILE A 206 -6.21 -13.97 9.91
CA ILE A 206 -6.43 -14.80 8.72
C ILE A 206 -7.85 -15.37 8.77
N VAL A 207 -8.67 -14.91 7.84
CA VAL A 207 -10.11 -15.20 7.78
C VAL A 207 -10.41 -15.99 6.51
N PRO A 208 -11.03 -17.18 6.59
CA PRO A 208 -11.43 -17.91 5.39
C PRO A 208 -12.44 -17.16 4.53
N ASN A 209 -12.31 -17.30 3.21
CA ASN A 209 -13.26 -16.75 2.25
C ASN A 209 -14.57 -17.56 2.17
N SER A 210 -14.55 -18.81 2.65
CA SER A 210 -15.68 -19.74 2.66
C SER A 210 -15.89 -20.32 4.07
N PRO A 211 -17.14 -20.65 4.47
CA PRO A 211 -17.40 -21.35 5.73
C PRO A 211 -16.84 -22.78 5.74
N THR A 212 -16.60 -23.38 4.58
CA THR A 212 -16.08 -24.76 4.45
C THR A 212 -14.62 -24.77 4.04
N PRO A 213 -13.78 -25.64 4.63
CA PRO A 213 -12.39 -25.76 4.22
C PRO A 213 -12.26 -26.30 2.79
N PRO A 214 -11.26 -25.84 2.02
CA PRO A 214 -10.93 -26.45 0.74
C PRO A 214 -10.49 -27.92 0.96
N PRO A 215 -10.66 -28.80 -0.03
CA PRO A 215 -10.11 -30.15 0.04
C PRO A 215 -8.57 -30.09 0.08
N PRO A 216 -7.90 -31.07 0.72
CA PRO A 216 -6.46 -31.21 0.58
C PRO A 216 -6.05 -31.35 -0.90
N PRO A 217 -4.88 -30.83 -1.30
CA PRO A 217 -4.32 -31.08 -2.62
C PRO A 217 -4.23 -32.59 -2.86
N ARG A 218 -4.46 -33.02 -4.11
CA ARG A 218 -4.20 -34.40 -4.51
C ARG A 218 -2.69 -34.52 -4.78
N ASP A 219 -2.09 -35.58 -4.25
CA ASP A 219 -0.70 -35.97 -4.53
C ASP A 219 -0.47 -36.24 -6.03
#